data_AF-A0A7V1Z5W8-F1
#
_entry.id   AF-A0A7V1Z5W8-F1
#
_cell.length_a   1.000
_cell.length_b   1.000
_cell.length_c   1.000
_cell.angle_alpha   90.00
_cell.angle_beta   90.00
_cell.angle_gamma   90.00
#
_symmetry.space_group_name_H-M   'P 1'
#
loop_
_entity.id
_entity.type
_entity.pdbx_description
1 polymer ?
#
loop_
_entity_poly.entity_id
_entity_poly.type
_entity_poly.pdbx_seq_one_letter_code
_entity_poly.pdbx_strand_id
1 'polypeptide(L)'
;MKRYRYVILAGNGTSHDVSSRRVFSYGTAPEQKVHALPDLLERGWRPVREIPFGGEYSMVLILLERDERSYRAPPEKPAQAATPIATEPASTSPASA
;
A
#
# COMPACT_ATOMS: atom_id res chain seq x y z
N MET A 1 -8.60 -14.56 15.79
CA MET A 1 -7.69 -15.67 15.42
C MET A 1 -6.36 -15.09 14.94
N LYS A 2 -5.27 -15.86 14.90
CA LYS A 2 -4.01 -15.38 14.33
C LYS A 2 -4.06 -15.44 12.80
N ARG A 3 -3.56 -14.40 12.13
CA ARG A 3 -3.38 -14.35 10.68
C ARG A 3 -1.90 -14.29 10.35
N TYR A 4 -1.52 -14.90 9.23
CA TYR A 4 -0.13 -14.98 8.78
C TYR A 4 0.02 -14.42 7.37
N ARG A 5 1.15 -13.78 7.09
CA ARG A 5 1.56 -13.30 5.76
C ARG A 5 3.04 -13.55 5.54
N TYR A 6 3.42 -13.75 4.29
CA TYR A 6 4.81 -13.87 3.87
C TYR A 6 5.23 -12.64 3.09
N VAL A 7 6.38 -12.07 3.41
CA VAL A 7 6.98 -10.94 2.70
C VAL A 7 8.40 -11.28 2.29
N ILE A 8 8.75 -11.02 1.05
CA ILE A 8 10.15 -11.08 0.58
C ILE A 8 10.75 -9.69 0.75
N LEU A 9 11.85 -9.57 1.49
CA LEU A 9 12.66 -8.36 1.59
C LEU A 9 13.97 -8.55 0.82
N ALA A 10 14.22 -7.69 -0.15
CA ALA A 10 15.50 -7.67 -0.88
C ALA A 10 16.51 -6.76 -0.17
N GLY A 11 17.80 -7.02 -0.37
CA GLY A 11 18.90 -6.25 0.24
C GLY A 11 18.93 -4.77 -0.13
N ASN A 12 18.21 -4.35 -1.18
CA ASN A 12 18.02 -2.94 -1.54
C ASN A 12 16.84 -2.27 -0.79
N GLY A 13 16.21 -2.95 0.17
CA GLY A 13 15.07 -2.44 0.95
C GLY A 13 13.69 -2.61 0.29
N THR A 14 13.62 -3.21 -0.90
CA THR A 14 12.34 -3.48 -1.58
C THR A 14 11.62 -4.67 -0.92
N SER A 15 10.30 -4.58 -0.73
CA SER A 15 9.55 -5.65 -0.04
C SER A 15 8.23 -6.05 -0.72
N HIS A 16 8.03 -7.34 -0.93
CA HIS A 16 6.88 -7.88 -1.67
C HIS A 16 6.04 -8.82 -0.80
N ASP A 17 4.74 -8.53 -0.64
CA ASP A 17 3.78 -9.43 0.01
C ASP A 17 3.42 -10.58 -0.93
N VAL A 18 3.84 -11.79 -0.59
CA VAL A 18 3.66 -13.03 -1.37
C VAL A 18 2.18 -13.42 -1.51
N SER A 19 1.30 -12.93 -0.62
CA SER A 19 -0.14 -13.17 -0.70
C SER A 19 -0.84 -12.28 -1.73
N SER A 20 -0.17 -11.22 -2.22
CA SER A 20 -0.69 -10.41 -3.31
C SER A 20 -0.60 -11.19 -4.63
N ARG A 21 -1.67 -11.23 -5.42
CA ARG A 21 -1.72 -11.93 -6.72
C ARG A 21 -0.69 -11.42 -7.76
N ARG A 22 0.13 -10.41 -7.45
CA ARG A 22 1.01 -9.68 -8.37
C ARG A 22 2.51 -9.85 -8.11
N VAL A 23 2.93 -10.83 -7.29
CA VAL A 23 4.31 -10.90 -6.77
C VAL A 23 5.37 -11.05 -7.86
N PHE A 24 5.02 -11.57 -9.04
CA PHE A 24 5.97 -11.75 -10.14
C PHE A 24 5.34 -11.40 -11.51
N SER A 25 4.96 -10.15 -11.73
CA SER A 25 4.74 -9.68 -13.11
C SER A 25 6.10 -9.39 -13.76
N TYR A 26 6.72 -10.41 -14.34
CA TYR A 26 7.81 -10.23 -15.29
C TYR A 26 7.26 -9.52 -16.54
N GLY A 27 7.51 -8.21 -16.66
CA GLY A 27 7.34 -7.48 -17.92
C GLY A 27 6.31 -6.34 -17.97
N THR A 28 5.65 -5.96 -16.88
CA THR A 28 4.71 -4.82 -16.90
C THR A 28 5.02 -3.77 -15.83
N ALA A 29 5.60 -2.66 -16.29
CA ALA A 29 5.72 -1.32 -15.70
C ALA A 29 6.47 -1.16 -14.35
N PRO A 30 7.47 -0.25 -14.27
CA PRO A 30 8.35 -0.04 -13.12
C PRO A 30 7.76 0.82 -11.97
N GLU A 31 6.45 1.03 -11.89
CA GLU A 31 5.88 2.13 -11.09
C GLU A 31 5.23 1.75 -9.76
N GLN A 32 5.43 0.54 -9.25
CA GLN A 32 5.18 0.31 -7.82
C GLN A 32 6.46 -0.19 -7.19
N LYS A 33 7.23 0.74 -6.61
CA LYS A 33 8.09 0.42 -5.47
C LYS A 33 7.18 -0.20 -4.42
N VAL A 34 7.08 -1.53 -4.42
CA VAL A 34 6.29 -2.26 -3.45
C VAL A 34 7.10 -2.17 -2.15
N HIS A 35 6.65 -1.32 -1.24
CA HIS A 35 7.11 -1.27 0.15
C HIS A 35 6.04 -1.92 1.02
N ALA A 36 5.72 -3.19 0.74
CA ALA A 36 4.65 -3.87 1.46
C ALA A 36 4.97 -4.04 2.94
N LEU A 37 6.26 -4.18 3.32
CA LEU A 37 6.64 -4.40 4.71
C LEU A 37 6.28 -3.21 5.61
N PRO A 38 6.70 -1.96 5.35
CA PRO A 38 6.27 -0.80 6.13
C PRO A 38 4.75 -0.70 6.32
N ASP A 39 3.97 -0.81 5.23
CA ASP A 39 2.51 -0.74 5.27
C ASP A 39 1.90 -1.85 6.16
N LEU A 40 2.48 -3.05 6.13
CA LEU A 40 2.03 -4.16 6.96
C LEU A 40 2.37 -3.91 8.44
N LEU A 41 3.56 -3.39 8.74
CA LEU A 41 3.94 -3.05 10.11
C LEU A 41 2.99 -1.98 10.70
N GLU A 42 2.66 -0.94 9.93
CA GLU A 42 1.68 0.08 10.33
C GLU A 42 0.27 -0.50 10.57
N ARG A 43 -0.11 -1.53 9.80
CA ARG A 43 -1.38 -2.26 9.95
C ARG A 43 -1.37 -3.31 11.07
N GLY A 44 -0.35 -3.26 11.93
CA GLY A 44 -0.22 -4.09 13.14
C GLY A 44 0.29 -5.50 12.87
N TRP A 45 0.86 -5.79 11.69
CA TRP A 45 1.58 -7.03 11.47
C TRP A 45 2.94 -6.99 12.16
N ARG A 46 3.39 -8.12 12.70
CA ARG A 46 4.66 -8.23 13.42
C ARG A 46 5.52 -9.36 12.84
N PRO A 47 6.83 -9.16 12.63
CA PRO A 47 7.73 -10.24 12.23
C PRO A 47 7.84 -11.26 13.34
N VAL A 48 7.68 -12.54 12.99
CA VAL A 48 7.81 -13.67 13.93
C VAL A 48 8.85 -14.68 13.48
N ARG A 49 9.26 -14.64 12.20
CA ARG A 49 10.32 -15.49 11.67
C ARG A 49 10.96 -14.85 10.44
N GLU A 50 12.26 -15.01 10.32
CA GLU A 50 13.05 -14.61 9.17
C GLU A 50 13.80 -15.82 8.62
N ILE A 51 13.83 -15.94 7.29
CA ILE A 51 14.50 -17.04 6.58
C ILE A 51 15.34 -16.41 5.46
N PRO A 52 16.67 -16.32 5.61
CA PRO A 52 17.53 -15.81 4.54
C PRO A 52 17.55 -16.78 3.35
N PHE A 53 17.54 -16.26 2.13
CA PHE A 53 17.63 -17.03 0.88
C PHE A 53 18.20 -16.16 -0.26
N GLY A 54 18.47 -16.75 -1.43
CA GLY A 54 18.80 -15.97 -2.64
C GLY A 54 20.28 -15.77 -2.94
N GLY A 55 21.20 -16.33 -2.14
CA GLY A 55 22.64 -16.36 -2.45
C GLY A 55 23.21 -14.96 -2.69
N GLU A 56 23.54 -14.65 -3.95
CA GLU A 56 24.13 -13.39 -4.41
C GLU A 56 23.19 -12.18 -4.27
N TYR A 57 21.88 -12.40 -4.33
CA TYR A 57 20.87 -11.40 -4.07
C TYR A 57 20.39 -11.59 -2.63
N SER A 58 21.01 -10.91 -1.68
CA SER A 58 20.65 -10.98 -0.26
C SER A 58 19.14 -10.77 -0.05
N MET A 59 18.36 -11.85 0.01
CA MET A 59 16.91 -11.83 0.18
C MET A 59 16.55 -12.49 1.52
N VAL A 60 15.48 -12.02 2.12
CA VAL A 60 14.94 -12.57 3.37
C VAL A 60 13.45 -12.80 3.21
N LEU A 61 12.98 -13.99 3.53
CA LEU A 61 11.56 -14.31 3.64
C LEU A 61 11.14 -14.08 5.08
N ILE A 62 10.22 -13.14 5.27
CA ILE A 62 9.71 -12.73 6.57
C ILE A 62 8.30 -13.28 6.72
N LEU A 63 8.10 -14.07 7.77
CA LEU A 63 6.76 -14.45 8.24
C LEU A 63 6.26 -13.38 9.20
N LEU A 64 5.12 -12.81 8.85
CA LEU A 64 4.40 -11.85 9.67
C LEU A 64 3.20 -12.51 10.33
N GLU A 65 2.95 -12.13 11.58
CA GLU A 65 1.77 -12.51 12.35
C GLU A 65 0.95 -11.27 12.71
N ARG A 66 -0.37 -11.39 12.73
CA ARG A 66 -1.27 -10.40 13.33
C ARG A 66 -2.42 -11.07 14.06
N ASP A 67 -2.72 -10.59 15.27
CA ASP A 67 -3.97 -10.95 15.93
C ASP A 67 -5.13 -10.18 15.29
N GLU A 68 -6.14 -10.90 14.86
CA GLU A 68 -7.38 -10.35 14.30
C GLU A 68 -8.11 -9.41 15.26
N ARG A 69 -7.96 -9.60 16.58
CA ARG A 69 -8.51 -8.68 17.60
C ARG A 69 -7.74 -7.35 17.68
N SER A 70 -6.49 -7.35 17.23
CA SER A 70 -5.62 -6.16 17.20
C SER A 70 -5.71 -5.43 15.86
N TYR A 71 -6.56 -5.86 14.94
CA TYR A 71 -6.74 -5.17 13.67
C TYR A 71 -7.48 -3.84 13.87
N ARG A 72 -6.75 -2.74 13.67
CA ARG A 72 -7.34 -1.44 13.42
C ARG A 72 -7.48 -1.28 11.91
N ALA A 73 -8.70 -1.15 11.40
CA ALA A 73 -8.90 -0.76 10.02
C ALA A 73 -8.16 0.57 9.78
N PRO A 74 -7.43 0.72 8.65
CA PRO A 74 -6.90 2.02 8.28
C PRO A 74 -8.04 3.04 8.30
N PRO A 75 -7.83 4.29 8.76
CA PRO A 75 -8.84 5.32 8.57
C PRO A 75 -9.15 5.36 7.07
N GLU A 76 -10.42 5.18 6.71
CA GLU A 76 -10.87 5.46 5.35
C GLU A 76 -10.42 6.89 5.05
N LYS A 77 -9.52 7.05 4.07
CA LYS A 77 -9.20 8.37 3.56
C LYS A 77 -10.55 8.96 3.15
N PRO A 78 -11.01 10.09 3.71
CA PRO A 78 -12.27 10.66 3.29
C PRO A 78 -12.17 10.81 1.78
N ALA A 79 -13.07 10.13 1.06
CA ALA A 79 -13.27 10.37 -0.35
C ALA A 79 -13.33 11.88 -0.49
N GLN A 80 -12.38 12.46 -1.24
CA GLN A 80 -12.34 13.88 -1.51
C GLN A 80 -13.76 14.29 -1.87
N ALA A 81 -14.42 14.99 -0.95
CA ALA A 81 -15.73 15.53 -1.21
C ALA A 81 -15.54 16.42 -2.43
N ALA A 82 -16.13 16.00 -3.55
CA ALA A 82 -16.15 16.79 -4.75
C ALA A 82 -16.78 18.13 -4.34
N THR A 83 -15.96 19.17 -4.27
CA THR A 83 -16.43 20.53 -4.10
C THR A 83 -17.35 20.78 -5.30
N PRO A 84 -18.66 21.04 -5.11
CA PRO A 84 -19.47 21.50 -6.23
C PRO A 84 -18.89 22.85 -6.64
N ILE A 85 -18.33 22.91 -7.83
CA ILE A 85 -17.95 24.16 -8.47
C ILE A 85 -19.24 24.96 -8.56
N ALA A 86 -19.30 26.08 -7.83
CA ALA A 86 -20.43 26.99 -7.89
C ALA A 86 -20.55 27.49 -9.33
N THR A 87 -21.63 27.08 -10.01
CA THR A 87 -22.05 27.64 -11.28
C THR A 87 -22.40 29.11 -11.05
N GLU A 88 -21.48 30.01 -11.40
CA GLU A 88 -21.79 31.43 -11.56
C GLU A 88 -22.69 31.59 -12.79
N PRO A 89 -23.92 32.11 -12.66
CA PRO A 89 -24.67 32.54 -13.83
C PRO A 89 -24.05 33.84 -14.36
N ALA A 90 -23.70 33.83 -15.65
CA ALA A 90 -23.26 35.00 -16.38
C ALA A 90 -24.32 36.12 -16.28
N SER A 91 -24.04 37.13 -15.46
CA SER A 91 -24.78 38.40 -15.46
C SER A 91 -24.38 39.20 -16.69
N THR A 92 -25.14 39.04 -17.76
CA THR A 92 -25.23 40.04 -18.84
C THR A 92 -25.85 41.32 -18.27
N SER A 93 -25.04 42.36 -18.12
CA SER A 93 -25.49 43.73 -17.89
C SER A 93 -25.60 44.44 -19.25
N PRO A 94 -26.75 45.02 -19.64
CA PRO A 94 -26.82 45.92 -20.77
C PRO A 94 -26.67 47.39 -20.34
N ALA A 95 -26.25 48.18 -21.34
CA ALA A 95 -26.38 49.63 -21.50
C ALA A 95 -25.32 50.56 -20.85
N SER A 96 -24.54 51.20 -21.73
CA SER A 96 -24.51 52.67 -21.83
C SER A 96 -23.75 53.14 -23.08
N ALA A 97 -24.47 53.72 -24.04
CA ALA A 97 -24.11 54.89 -24.86
C ALA A 97 -25.30 55.26 -25.75
#